data_AF-A0A077P3P3-F1
#
_entry.id   AF-A0A077P3P3-F1
#
_cell.length_a   1.000
_cell.length_b   1.000
_cell.length_c   1.000
_cell.angle_alpha   90.00
_cell.angle_beta   90.00
_cell.angle_gamma   90.00
#
_symmetry.space_group_name_H-M   'P 1'
#
loop_
_entity.id
_entity.type
_entity.pdbx_description
1 polymer ?
#
loop_
_entity_poly.entity_id
_entity_poly.type
_entity_poly.pdbx_seq_one_letter_code
_entity_poly.pdbx_strand_id
1 'polypeptide(L)' 'MKIDFIEIKNFRKLQSCRIEFDKEKTLLVGANNSGKTSAMVALRKFLISPKNIKLRDVSIGNWSLIDKIGSSFAGYLA' A
#
# COMPACT_ATOMS: atom_id res chain seq x y z
N MET A 1 -20.79 -3.57 3.23
CA MET A 1 -19.97 -3.28 2.04
C MET A 1 -19.51 -4.59 1.44
N LYS A 2 -19.71 -4.81 0.14
CA LYS A 2 -19.19 -5.98 -0.59
C LYS A 2 -18.10 -5.48 -1.54
N ILE A 3 -16.89 -6.00 -1.40
CA ILE A 3 -15.75 -5.63 -2.24
C ILE A 3 -15.47 -6.82 -3.14
N ASP A 4 -15.54 -6.64 -4.46
CA ASP A 4 -15.27 -7.73 -5.40
C ASP A 4 -13.76 -7.92 -5.60
N PHE A 5 -13.00 -6.82 -5.61
CA PHE A 5 -11.54 -6.86 -5.68
C PHE A 5 -10.91 -5.58 -5.13
N ILE A 6 -9.61 -5.65 -4.86
CA ILE A 6 -8.75 -4.49 -4.61
C ILE A 6 -7.54 -4.51 -5.53
N GLU A 7 -7.04 -3.32 -5.85
CA GLU A 7 -5.76 -3.12 -6.50
C GLU A 7 -4.83 -2.35 -5.56
N ILE A 8 -3.68 -2.94 -5.26
CA ILE A 8 -2.69 -2.36 -4.37
C ILE A 8 -1.45 -2.02 -5.20
N LYS A 9 -1.06 -0.74 -5.17
CA LYS A 9 0.17 -0.27 -5.81
C LYS A 9 1.04 0.49 -4.83
N ASN A 10 2.36 0.32 -4.96
CA ASN A 10 3.37 1.06 -4.20
C ASN A 10 3.17 1.02 -2.67
N PHE A 11 2.66 -0.09 -2.13
CA PHE A 11 2.37 -0.25 -0.71
C PHE A 11 3.30 -1.30 -0.08
N ARG A 12 4.28 -0.85 0.72
CA ARG A 12 5.32 -1.71 1.32
C ARG A 12 6.00 -2.58 0.25
N LYS A 13 5.94 -3.91 0.37
CA LYS A 13 6.49 -4.83 -0.65
C LYS A 13 5.53 -5.12 -1.81
N LEU A 14 4.27 -4.68 -1.74
CA LEU A 14 3.30 -4.85 -2.82
C LEU A 14 3.46 -3.71 -3.83
N GLN A 15 4.22 -3.98 -4.90
CA GLN A 15 4.49 -2.99 -5.95
C GLN A 15 3.26 -2.76 -6.84
N SER A 16 2.65 -3.85 -7.31
CA SER A 16 1.41 -3.84 -8.08
C SER A 16 0.79 -5.22 -8.00
N CYS A 17 -0.36 -5.35 -7.33
CA CYS A 17 -1.13 -6.58 -7.31
C CYS A 17 -2.63 -6.31 -7.29
N ARG A 18 -3.39 -7.28 -7.79
CA ARG A 18 -4.85 -7.34 -7.70
C ARG A 18 -5.20 -8.54 -6.84
N ILE A 19 -6.14 -8.35 -5.92
CA ILE A 19 -6.68 -9.42 -5.08
C ILE A 19 -8.19 -9.42 -5.30
N GLU A 20 -8.69 -10.51 -5.85
CA GLU A 20 -10.13 -10.76 -5.97
C GLU A 20 -10.63 -11.43 -4.69
N PHE A 21 -11.83 -11.07 -4.27
CA PHE A 21 -12.46 -11.64 -3.10
C PHE A 21 -13.55 -12.61 -3.49
N ASP A 22 -13.47 -13.80 -2.92
CA ASP A 22 -14.55 -14.78 -2.94
C ASP A 22 -15.79 -14.24 -2.21
N LYS A 23 -16.97 -14.74 -2.60
CA LYS A 23 -18.25 -14.31 -2.04
C LYS A 23 -18.40 -14.65 -0.55
N GLU A 24 -17.76 -15.70 -0.07
CA GLU A 24 -17.86 -16.17 1.31
C GLU A 24 -16.57 -15.97 2.08
N LYS A 25 -15.44 -16.49 1.58
CA LYS A 25 -14.16 -16.43 2.30
C LYS A 25 -12.97 -16.47 1.35
N THR A 26 -12.10 -15.48 1.48
CA THR A 26 -10.81 -15.44 0.78
C THR A 26 -9.68 -15.79 1.73
N LEU A 27 -8.83 -16.74 1.34
CA LEU A 27 -7.64 -17.13 2.10
C LEU A 27 -6.37 -16.67 1.39
N LEU A 28 -5.56 -15.84 2.06
CA LEU A 28 -4.26 -15.39 1.54
C LEU A 28 -3.16 -16.36 2.01
N VAL A 29 -2.65 -17.20 1.11
CA VAL A 29 -1.55 -18.15 1.37
C VAL A 29 -0.29 -17.82 0.55
N GLY A 30 0.87 -18.35 0.96
CA GLY A 30 2.14 -18.20 0.24
C GLY A 30 3.34 -18.09 1.18
N ALA A 31 4.55 -17.95 0.60
CA ALA A 31 5.81 -17.88 1.34
C ALA A 31 5.86 -16.72 2.36
N ASN A 32 6.71 -16.85 3.39
CA ASN A 32 6.95 -15.73 4.31
C ASN A 32 7.38 -14.49 3.54
N ASN A 33 6.90 -13.33 4.00
CA ASN A 33 7.21 -12.04 3.38
C ASN A 33 6.67 -11.88 1.92
N SER A 34 5.76 -12.76 1.45
CA SER A 34 5.09 -12.65 0.15
C SER A 34 4.05 -11.51 0.04
N GLY A 35 3.81 -10.75 1.11
CA GLY A 35 2.89 -9.60 1.09
C GLY A 35 1.50 -9.83 1.68
N LYS A 36 1.17 -11.04 2.17
CA LYS A 36 -0.13 -11.35 2.82
C LYS A 36 -0.52 -10.35 3.92
N THR A 37 0.35 -10.16 4.91
CA THR A 37 0.12 -9.20 6.01
C THR A 37 0.08 -7.76 5.50
N SER A 38 0.84 -7.43 4.45
CA SER A 38 0.81 -6.09 3.85
C SER A 38 -0.55 -5.81 3.19
N ALA A 39 -1.15 -6.79 2.49
CA ALA A 39 -2.49 -6.67 1.94
C ALA A 39 -3.55 -6.43 3.02
N MET A 40 -3.49 -7.19 4.13
CA MET A 40 -4.38 -6.99 5.28
C MET A 40 -4.21 -5.62 5.93
N VAL A 41 -2.97 -5.12 6.04
CA VAL A 41 -2.73 -3.79 6.58
C VAL A 41 -3.19 -2.68 5.64
N ALA A 42 -3.06 -2.86 4.32
CA ALA A 42 -3.64 -1.93 3.34
C ALA A 42 -5.15 -1.84 3.54
N LEU A 43 -5.87 -2.96 3.51
CA LEU A 43 -7.32 -3.01 3.78
C LEU A 43 -7.69 -2.28 5.07
N ARG A 44 -7.01 -2.58 6.19
CA ARG A 44 -7.28 -1.94 7.48
C ARG A 44 -7.04 -0.42 7.44
N LYS A 45 -5.98 0.05 6.78
CA LYS A 45 -5.69 1.48 6.68
C LYS A 45 -6.72 2.18 5.82
N PHE A 46 -6.95 1.71 4.60
CA PHE A 46 -7.84 2.41 3.67
C PHE A 46 -9.33 2.34 4.06
N LEU A 47 -9.78 1.25 4.68
CA LEU A 47 -11.21 1.06 5.00
C LEU A 47 -11.59 1.46 6.43
N ILE A 48 -10.67 1.36 7.39
CA ILE A 48 -10.98 1.59 8.82
C ILE A 48 -10.28 2.85 9.36
N SER A 49 -9.05 3.12 8.93
CA SER A 49 -8.21 4.17 9.54
C SER A 49 -7.35 4.93 8.53
N PRO A 50 -7.98 5.62 7.55
CA PRO A 50 -7.27 6.20 6.40
C PRO A 50 -6.26 7.28 6.80
N LYS A 51 -6.51 8.01 7.89
CA LYS A 51 -5.60 9.02 8.45
C LYS A 51 -4.29 8.43 9.02
N ASN A 52 -4.18 7.11 9.15
CA ASN A 52 -3.01 6.44 9.72
C ASN A 52 -1.98 5.97 8.68
N ILE A 53 -2.07 6.37 7.41
CA ILE A 53 -1.03 6.09 6.41
C ILE A 53 0.28 6.79 6.82
N LYS A 54 1.40 6.06 6.77
CA LYS A 54 2.73 6.56 7.15
C LYS A 54 3.69 6.42 5.96
N LEU A 55 4.80 7.16 5.97
CA LEU A 55 5.86 7.03 4.96
C LEU A 55 6.30 5.57 4.73
N ARG A 56 6.43 4.79 5.81
CA ARG A 56 6.77 3.35 5.76
C ARG A 56 5.75 2.44 5.06
N ASP A 57 4.55 2.94 4.81
CA ASP A 57 3.56 2.22 4.03
C ASP A 57 3.79 2.42 2.52
N VAL A 58 4.53 3.44 2.10
CA VAL A 58 4.99 3.59 0.71
C VAL A 58 6.14 2.63 0.45
N SER A 59 6.13 1.98 -0.71
CA SER A 59 7.23 1.13 -1.18
C SER A 59 8.57 1.88 -1.17
N ILE A 60 9.60 1.25 -0.60
CA ILE A 60 10.91 1.88 -0.38
C ILE A 60 11.58 2.38 -1.68
N GLY A 61 11.30 1.72 -2.81
CA GLY A 61 11.77 2.15 -4.13
C GLY A 61 11.30 3.55 -4.54
N ASN A 62 10.23 4.07 -3.93
CA ASN A 62 9.69 5.40 -4.23
C ASN A 62 10.20 6.49 -3.28
N TRP A 63 10.96 6.15 -2.23
CA TRP A 63 11.37 7.14 -1.23
C TRP A 63 12.33 8.17 -1.82
N SER A 64 13.29 7.74 -2.65
CA SER A 64 14.20 8.67 -3.32
C SER A 64 13.49 9.64 -4.27
N LEU A 65 12.38 9.23 -4.88
CA LEU A 65 11.52 10.10 -5.68
C LEU A 65 10.77 11.10 -4.79
N ILE A 66 10.26 10.66 -3.64
CA ILE A 66 9.62 11.53 -2.64
C ILE A 66 10.63 12.59 -2.15
N ASP A 67 11.86 12.20 -1.82
CA ASP A 67 12.91 13.11 -1.37
C ASP A 67 13.22 14.15 -2.45
N LYS A 68 13.39 13.72 -3.71
CA LYS A 68 13.61 14.63 -4.86
C LYS A 68 12.48 15.66 -5.03
N ILE A 69 11.24 15.21 -4.92
CA ILE A 69 10.06 16.09 -4.97
C ILE A 69 10.13 17.12 -3.83
N GLY A 70 10.42 16.67 -2.60
CA GLY A 70 10.56 17.54 -1.44
C GLY A 70 11.65 18.59 -1.61
N SER A 71 12.82 18.20 -2.11
CA SER A 71 13.92 19.14 -2.40
C SER A 71 13.55 20.15 -3.48
N SER A 72 12.83 19.74 -4.53
CA SER A 72 12.37 20.65 -5.57
C SER A 72 11.43 21.72 -4.99
N PHE A 73 10.48 21.35 -4.12
CA PHE A 73 9.59 22.31 -3.48
C PHE A 73 10.32 23.30 -2.57
N ALA A 74 11.32 22.83 -1.81
CA ALA A 74 12.13 23.70 -0.96
C ALA A 74 12.88 24.77 -1.78
N GLY A 75 13.36 24.42 -2.97
CA GLY A 75 14.00 25.36 -3.90
C GLY A 75 13.05 26.36 -4.56
N TYR A 76 11.74 26.12 -4.54
CA TYR A 76 10.71 27.09 -5.03
C TYR A 76 10.27 28.09 -3.96
N LEU A 77 10.55 27.82 -2.68
CA LEU A 77 10.23 28.69 -1.55
C LEU A 77 11.42 29.57 -1.10
N ALA A 78 12.59 29.37 -1.72
CA ALA A 78 13.78 30.22 -1.59
C ALA A 78 13.86 31.18 -2.78
#